data_AF-A0A832DK49-F1
#
_entry.id   AF-A0A832DK49-F1
#
_cell.length_a   1.000
_cell.length_b   1.000
_cell.length_c   1.000
_cell.angle_alpha   90.00
_cell.angle_beta   90.00
_cell.angle_gamma   90.00
#
_symmetry.space_group_name_H-M   'P 1'
#
loop_
_entity.id
_entity.type
_entity.pdbx_description
1 polymer ?
#
loop_
_entity_poly.entity_id
_entity_poly.type
_entity_poly.pdbx_seq_one_letter_code
_entity_poly.pdbx_strand_id
1 'polypeptide(L)'
;MTKPGPIQIRNAEVVENIRELARLRGAGLTETVEAAVRETLERERALKADDLEARQAKVMALLEEIWARPRTGEVLTDADLYDEEGFPK
;
A
#
# COMPACT_ATOMS: atom_id res chain seq x y z
N MET A 1 8.41 2.15 -26.93
CA MET A 1 7.97 1.30 -25.82
C MET A 1 8.37 -0.13 -26.13
N THR A 2 9.26 -0.73 -25.35
CA THR A 2 9.73 -2.10 -25.56
C THR A 2 8.60 -3.07 -25.24
N LYS A 3 8.26 -3.96 -26.19
CA LYS A 3 7.22 -4.97 -25.98
C LYS A 3 7.66 -5.87 -24.82
N PRO A 4 6.85 -6.05 -23.75
CA PRO A 4 7.26 -6.89 -22.63
C PRO A 4 7.51 -8.32 -23.13
N GLY A 5 8.59 -8.93 -22.64
CA GLY A 5 8.93 -10.32 -22.96
C GLY A 5 7.86 -11.29 -22.45
N PRO A 6 7.77 -12.50 -23.02
CA PRO A 6 6.79 -13.50 -22.59
C PRO A 6 7.08 -13.97 -21.16
N ILE A 7 6.02 -14.13 -20.35
CA ILE A 7 6.12 -14.75 -19.03
C ILE A 7 6.20 -16.27 -19.22
N GLN A 8 7.32 -16.87 -18.82
CA GLN A 8 7.53 -18.32 -18.88
C GLN A 8 7.30 -18.95 -17.50
N ILE A 9 6.25 -19.76 -17.37
CA ILE A 9 5.96 -20.52 -16.15
C ILE A 9 6.48 -21.94 -16.35
N ARG A 10 7.50 -22.33 -15.57
CA ARG A 10 8.08 -23.69 -15.61
C ARG A 10 7.53 -24.63 -14.53
N ASN A 11 6.77 -24.10 -13.58
CA ASN A 11 6.14 -24.90 -12.53
C ASN A 11 4.89 -25.58 -13.09
N ALA A 12 4.90 -26.92 -13.10
CA ALA A 12 3.81 -27.74 -13.61
C ALA A 12 2.49 -27.54 -12.84
N GLU A 13 2.56 -27.38 -11.52
CA GLU A 13 1.39 -27.17 -10.67
C GLU A 13 0.67 -25.86 -11.02
N VAL A 14 1.44 -24.79 -11.25
CA VAL A 14 0.88 -23.49 -11.66
C VAL A 14 0.19 -23.60 -13.01
N VAL A 15 0.79 -24.33 -13.96
CA VAL A 15 0.18 -24.56 -15.28
C VAL A 15 -1.13 -25.34 -15.16
N GLU A 16 -1.16 -26.39 -14.34
CA GLU A 16 -2.38 -27.18 -14.11
C GLU A 16 -3.47 -26.36 -13.42
N ASN A 17 -3.11 -25.52 -12.44
CA ASN A 17 -4.06 -24.61 -11.79
C ASN A 17 -4.67 -23.60 -12.78
N ILE A 18 -3.87 -23.05 -13.70
CA ILE A 18 -4.37 -22.14 -14.74
C ILE A 18 -5.33 -22.88 -15.69
N ARG A 19 -4.99 -24.12 -16.07
CA ARG A 19 -5.84 -24.96 -16.94
C ARG A 19 -7.15 -25.33 -16.27
N GLU A 20 -7.11 -25.70 -14.99
CA GLU A 20 -8.31 -25.99 -14.20
C GLU A 20 -9.21 -24.77 -14.10
N LEU A 21 -8.65 -23.60 -13.75
CA LEU A 21 -9.41 -22.36 -13.68
C LEU A 21 -10.07 -22.00 -15.02
N ALA A 22 -9.36 -22.21 -16.13
CA ALA A 22 -9.89 -21.96 -17.47
C ALA A 22 -11.05 -22.91 -17.81
N ARG A 23 -10.93 -24.20 -17.43
CA ARG A 23 -12.01 -25.18 -17.57
C ARG A 23 -13.25 -24.79 -16.76
N LEU A 24 -13.07 -24.38 -15.50
CA LEU A 24 -14.15 -23.95 -14.63
C LEU A 24 -14.87 -22.70 -15.15
N ARG A 25 -14.12 -21.77 -15.75
CA ARG A 25 -14.65 -20.52 -16.32
C ARG A 25 -15.20 -20.68 -17.75
N GLY A 26 -14.94 -21.80 -18.42
CA GLY A 26 -15.29 -22.00 -19.83
C GLY A 26 -14.58 -21.03 -20.78
N ALA A 27 -13.41 -20.52 -20.39
CA ALA A 27 -12.70 -19.44 -21.09
C ALA A 27 -11.30 -19.91 -21.56
N GLY A 28 -10.67 -19.12 -22.44
CA GLY A 28 -9.30 -19.37 -22.87
C GLY A 28 -8.28 -19.15 -21.73
N LEU A 29 -7.08 -19.72 -21.85
CA LEU A 29 -6.02 -19.57 -20.83
C LEU A 29 -5.63 -18.10 -20.62
N THR A 30 -5.42 -17.35 -21.71
CA THR A 30 -5.04 -15.93 -21.64
C THR A 30 -6.12 -15.09 -20.98
N GLU A 31 -7.38 -15.25 -21.39
CA GLU A 31 -8.53 -14.54 -20.83
C GLU A 31 -8.72 -14.88 -19.35
N THR A 32 -8.57 -16.15 -18.99
CA THR A 32 -8.63 -16.63 -17.61
C THR A 32 -7.58 -15.95 -16.73
N VAL A 33 -6.32 -15.93 -17.19
CA VAL A 33 -5.22 -15.27 -16.48
C VAL A 33 -5.46 -13.77 -16.39
N GLU A 34 -5.90 -13.13 -17.47
CA GLU A 34 -6.18 -11.70 -17.50
C GLU A 34 -7.27 -11.32 -16.48
N ALA A 35 -8.38 -12.05 -16.46
CA ALA A 35 -9.46 -11.84 -15.52
C ALA A 35 -9.00 -12.06 -14.07
N ALA A 36 -8.33 -13.18 -13.78
CA ALA A 36 -7.84 -13.49 -12.43
C ALA A 36 -6.83 -12.46 -11.91
N VAL A 37 -5.91 -11.99 -12.77
CA VAL A 37 -4.95 -10.94 -12.42
C VAL A 37 -5.64 -9.62 -12.16
N ARG A 38 -6.62 -9.24 -12.99
CA ARG A 38 -7.38 -7.99 -12.82
C ARG A 38 -8.16 -7.98 -11.50
N GLU A 39 -8.94 -9.03 -11.24
CA GLU A 39 -9.70 -9.21 -10.00
C GLU A 39 -8.79 -9.14 -8.77
N THR A 40 -7.62 -9.78 -8.84
CA THR A 40 -6.65 -9.77 -7.74
C THR A 40 -6.03 -8.39 -7.55
N LEU A 41 -5.63 -7.71 -8.63
CA LEU A 41 -5.08 -6.36 -8.54
C LEU A 41 -6.09 -5.34 -7.99
N GLU A 42 -7.36 -5.44 -8.38
CA GLU A 42 -8.43 -4.57 -7.86
C GLU A 42 -8.61 -4.77 -6.36
N ARG A 43 -8.70 -6.02 -5.91
CA ARG A 43 -8.78 -6.38 -4.50
C ARG A 43 -7.56 -5.91 -3.70
N GLU A 44 -6.35 -6.14 -4.20
CA GLU A 44 -5.11 -5.69 -3.53
C GLU A 44 -5.01 -4.16 -3.43
N ARG A 45 -5.47 -3.45 -4.46
CA ARG A 45 -5.53 -1.97 -4.43
C ARG A 45 -6.56 -1.48 -3.43
N ALA A 46 -7.73 -2.11 -3.36
CA ALA A 46 -8.76 -1.79 -2.37
C ALA A 46 -8.25 -2.01 -0.94
N LEU A 47 -7.65 -3.17 -0.65
CA LEU A 47 -7.08 -3.47 0.66
C LEU A 47 -6.01 -2.45 1.09
N LYS A 48 -5.15 -2.02 0.16
CA LYS A 48 -4.14 -0.99 0.44
C LYS A 48 -4.75 0.40 0.66
N ALA A 49 -5.83 0.73 -0.05
CA ALA A 49 -6.54 1.98 0.16
C ALA A 49 -7.19 2.00 1.56
N ASP A 50 -7.85 0.91 1.95
CA ASP A 50 -8.46 0.74 3.27
C ASP A 50 -7.42 0.82 4.40
N ASP A 51 -6.24 0.19 4.23
CA ASP A 51 -5.16 0.27 5.21
C ASP A 51 -4.61 1.70 5.36
N LEU A 52 -4.47 2.42 4.25
CA LEU A 52 -4.03 3.81 4.27
C LEU A 52 -5.06 4.71 4.98
N GLU A 53 -6.35 4.55 4.67
CA GLU A 53 -7.43 5.30 5.31
C GLU A 53 -7.50 5.00 6.81
N ALA A 54 -7.43 3.72 7.20
CA ALA A 54 -7.40 3.30 8.60
C ALA A 54 -6.17 3.86 9.34
N ARG A 55 -5.01 3.91 8.69
CA ARG A 55 -3.79 4.51 9.25
C ARG A 55 -3.95 6.01 9.42
N GLN A 56 -4.51 6.71 8.43
CA GLN A 56 -4.75 8.15 8.50
C GLN A 56 -5.75 8.49 9.61
N ALA A 57 -6.84 7.73 9.75
CA ALA A 57 -7.81 7.90 10.82
C ALA A 57 -7.17 7.75 12.22
N LYS A 58 -6.30 6.75 12.40
CA LYS A 58 -5.52 6.57 13.65
C LYS A 58 -4.62 7.76 13.96
N VAL A 59 -3.93 8.30 12.94
CA VAL A 59 -3.06 9.48 13.11
C VAL A 59 -3.87 10.71 13.51
N MET A 60 -5.00 10.95 12.84
CA MET A 60 -5.86 12.09 13.15
C MET A 60 -6.47 12.01 14.55
N ALA A 61 -6.92 10.82 14.98
CA ALA A 61 -7.42 10.60 16.33
C ALA A 61 -6.35 10.88 17.40
N LEU A 62 -5.11 10.47 17.16
CA LEU A 62 -3.99 10.75 18.05
C LEU A 62 -3.66 12.24 18.11
N LEU A 63 -3.66 12.94 16.96
CA LEU A 63 -3.43 14.38 16.92
C LEU A 63 -4.51 15.15 17.68
N GLU A 64 -5.78 14.75 17.54
CA GLU A 64 -6.90 15.34 18.27
C GLU A 64 -6.73 15.15 19.78
N GLU A 65 -6.32 13.96 20.23
CA GLU A 65 -6.01 13.70 21.63
C GLU A 65 -4.88 14.62 22.15
N ILE A 66 -3.81 14.77 21.38
CA ILE A 66 -2.68 15.63 21.74
C ILE A 66 -3.10 17.11 21.80
N TRP A 67 -3.87 17.59 20.82
CA TRP A 67 -4.33 18.98 20.78
C TRP A 67 -5.34 19.31 21.88
N ALA A 68 -6.12 18.34 22.33
CA ALA A 68 -7.04 18.52 23.45
C ALA A 68 -6.33 18.65 24.82
N ARG A 69 -5.05 18.25 24.91
CA ARG A 69 -4.31 18.34 26.17
C ARG A 69 -3.94 19.80 26.51
N PRO A 70 -3.98 20.17 27.80
CA PRO A 70 -3.49 21.48 28.23
C PRO A 70 -2.03 21.68 27.85
N ARG A 71 -1.69 22.85 27.31
CA ARG A 71 -0.30 23.24 27.08
C ARG A 71 0.32 23.65 28.41
N THR A 72 1.25 22.86 28.93
CA THR A 72 1.84 23.04 30.26
C THR A 72 3.26 23.62 30.24
N GLY A 73 3.78 24.00 29.07
CA GLY A 73 5.13 24.56 28.92
C GLY A 73 5.18 25.68 27.87
N GLU A 74 6.26 26.45 27.89
CA GLU A 74 6.54 27.45 26.86
C GLU A 74 6.81 26.77 25.52
N VAL A 75 6.33 27.40 24.43
CA VAL A 75 6.62 26.93 23.08
C VAL A 75 8.04 27.37 22.74
N LEU A 76 8.98 26.43 22.79
CA LEU A 76 10.36 26.69 22.41
C LEU A 76 10.47 26.88 20.90
N THR A 77 11.24 27.88 20.53
CA THR A 77 11.67 28.16 19.17
C THR A 77 13.09 27.65 18.97
N ASP A 78 13.55 27.58 17.72
CA ASP A 78 14.93 27.21 17.43
C ASP A 78 15.94 28.14 18.13
N ALA A 79 15.60 29.42 18.32
CA ALA A 79 16.45 30.37 19.06
C ALA A 79 16.58 30.02 20.55
N ASP A 80 15.61 29.30 21.13
CA ASP A 80 15.65 28.83 22.51
C ASP A 80 16.52 27.56 22.67
N LEU A 81 16.73 26.81 21.58
CA LEU A 81 17.41 25.52 21.58
C LEU A 81 18.82 25.55 20.97
N TYR A 82 19.05 26.47 20.02
CA TYR A 82 20.28 26.54 19.23
C TYR A 82 20.90 27.94 19.27
N ASP A 83 22.21 28.00 19.12
CA ASP A 83 22.96 29.25 18.95
C ASP A 83 22.86 29.80 17.50
N GLU A 84 23.48 30.95 17.26
CA GLU A 84 23.44 31.63 15.96
C GLU A 84 24.13 30.84 14.84
N GLU A 85 24.96 29.86 15.21
CA GLU A 85 25.69 28.97 14.30
C GLU A 85 24.93 27.64 14.09
N GLY A 86 23.81 27.45 14.80
CA GLY A 86 22.94 26.27 14.72
C GLY A 86 23.38 25.11 15.61
N PHE A 87 24.32 25.31 16.54
CA PHE A 87 24.71 24.30 17.51
C PHE A 87 23.80 24.31 18.75
N PRO A 88 23.59 23.16 19.41
CA PRO A 88 22.84 23.11 20.66
C PRO A 88 23.51 23.97 21.74
N LYS A 89 22.70 24.75 22.45
CA LYS A 89 23.13 25.52 23.62
C LYS A 89 23.37 24.65 24.86
#